data_AF-A0A1J0RHS4-F1
#
_entry.id   AF-A0A1J0RHS4-F1
#
_cell.length_a   1.000
_cell.length_b   1.000
_cell.length_c   1.000
_cell.angle_alpha   90.00
_cell.angle_beta   90.00
_cell.angle_gamma   90.00
#
_symmetry.space_group_name_H-M   'P 1'
#
loop_
_entity.id
_entity.type
_entity.pdbx_description
1 polymer ?
#
loop_
_entity_poly.entity_id
_entity_poly.type
_entity_poly.pdbx_seq_one_letter_code
_entity_poly.pdbx_strand_id
1 'polypeptide(L)'
;LALNKTAQELAKKGMRLEDFNYSDNTITNEIYKALNSSSFDGVSGHVVFDASGARMAWTLIEQLQDGKYVKIGYYDSNNNNLSWLNTDRWIGGSPPPDRTKVVIQFRYLSQKLFISLSVLAGIGIIFGCVCLVFNIYNRNVRYIQNSQPNLN
;
A
#
# COMPACT_ATOMS: atom_id res chain seq x y z
N LEU A 1 -6.66 42.54 15.56
CA LEU A 1 -7.60 42.20 14.46
C LEU A 1 -8.97 41.78 15.01
N ALA A 2 -9.07 40.67 15.74
CA ALA A 2 -10.34 40.18 16.28
C ALA A 2 -11.04 41.18 17.23
N LEU A 3 -10.31 41.78 18.19
CA LEU A 3 -10.89 42.78 19.11
C LEU A 3 -11.49 44.01 18.40
N ASN A 4 -10.86 44.46 17.32
CA ASN A 4 -11.39 45.58 16.52
C ASN A 4 -12.72 45.19 15.85
N LYS A 5 -12.80 43.96 15.32
CA LYS A 5 -14.03 43.40 14.76
C LYS A 5 -15.11 43.25 15.83
N THR A 6 -14.76 42.78 17.02
CA THR A 6 -15.68 42.72 18.16
C THR A 6 -16.22 44.09 18.54
N ALA A 7 -15.36 45.11 18.63
CA ALA A 7 -15.78 46.48 18.96
C ALA A 7 -16.84 47.01 17.98
N GLN A 8 -16.66 46.75 16.68
CA GLN A 8 -17.61 47.15 15.64
C GLN A 8 -18.96 46.40 15.76
N GLU A 9 -18.95 45.11 16.06
CA GLU A 9 -20.18 44.33 16.23
C GLU A 9 -20.93 44.67 17.53
N LEU A 10 -20.21 44.98 18.61
CA LEU A 10 -20.81 45.43 19.87
C LEU A 10 -21.44 46.82 19.74
N ALA A 11 -20.79 47.74 19.02
CA ALA A 11 -21.32 49.07 18.78
C ALA A 11 -22.70 49.05 18.08
N LYS A 12 -22.91 48.11 17.15
CA LYS A 12 -24.23 47.90 16.51
C LYS A 12 -25.34 47.49 17.50
N LYS A 13 -24.95 46.93 18.65
CA LYS A 13 -25.86 46.52 19.73
C LYS A 13 -25.93 47.52 20.87
N GLY A 14 -25.29 48.68 20.73
CA GLY A 14 -25.22 49.71 21.78
C GLY A 14 -24.34 49.33 22.98
N MET A 15 -23.47 48.34 22.83
CA MET A 15 -22.54 47.89 23.88
C MET A 15 -21.11 48.29 23.55
N ARG A 16 -20.27 48.43 24.57
CA ARG A 16 -18.84 48.71 24.43
C ARG A 16 -18.03 47.58 25.05
N LEU A 17 -16.78 47.45 24.62
CA LEU A 17 -15.83 46.47 25.18
C LEU A 17 -15.58 46.69 26.68
N GLU A 18 -15.71 47.93 27.14
CA GLU A 18 -15.55 48.33 28.55
C GLU A 18 -16.73 47.92 29.45
N ASP A 19 -17.88 47.57 28.87
CA ASP A 19 -19.05 47.07 29.62
C ASP A 19 -18.89 45.58 30.03
N PHE A 20 -17.67 45.04 29.95
CA PHE A 20 -17.38 43.64 30.22
C PHE A 20 -17.58 43.26 31.68
N ASN A 21 -18.27 42.13 31.91
CA ASN A 21 -18.44 41.52 33.21
C ASN A 21 -18.31 39.99 33.10
N TYR A 22 -17.72 39.34 34.12
CA TYR A 22 -17.56 37.88 34.17
C TYR A 22 -18.88 37.12 34.28
N SER A 23 -19.97 37.76 34.70
CA SER A 23 -21.28 37.14 34.83
C SER A 23 -22.09 37.08 33.53
N ASP A 24 -21.72 37.87 32.50
CA ASP A 24 -22.45 37.95 31.24
C ASP A 24 -21.61 37.41 30.07
N ASN A 25 -22.16 36.43 29.36
CA ASN A 25 -21.51 35.79 28.22
C ASN A 25 -21.71 36.55 26.90
N THR A 26 -22.47 37.65 26.88
CA THR A 26 -22.80 38.38 25.64
C THR A 26 -21.56 38.91 24.93
N ILE A 27 -20.67 39.60 25.64
CA ILE A 27 -19.43 40.14 25.08
C ILE A 27 -18.48 38.98 24.71
N THR A 28 -18.37 37.97 25.55
CA THR A 28 -17.56 36.76 25.29
C THR A 28 -17.99 36.05 24.02
N ASN A 29 -19.30 35.92 23.78
CA ASN A 29 -19.84 35.30 22.57
C ASN A 29 -19.48 36.10 21.31
N GLU A 30 -19.48 37.43 21.37
CA GLU A 30 -19.06 38.27 20.23
C GLU A 30 -17.54 38.22 20.01
N ILE A 31 -16.74 38.12 21.08
CA ILE A 31 -15.29 37.86 20.98
C ILE A 31 -15.06 36.51 20.30
N TYR A 32 -15.77 35.47 20.73
CA TYR A 32 -15.64 34.12 20.16
C TYR A 32 -15.99 34.09 18.66
N LYS A 33 -17.09 34.73 18.25
CA LYS A 33 -17.46 34.87 16.83
C LYS A 33 -16.41 35.64 16.03
N ALA A 34 -15.87 36.73 16.58
CA ALA A 34 -14.84 37.52 15.93
C ALA A 34 -13.52 36.76 15.78
N LEU A 35 -13.15 35.93 16.76
CA LEU A 35 -11.99 35.03 16.69
C LEU A 35 -12.19 33.91 15.67
N ASN A 36 -13.33 33.23 15.71
CA ASN A 36 -13.64 32.12 14.79
C ASN A 36 -13.69 32.58 13.31
N SER A 37 -14.06 33.84 13.07
CA SER A 37 -14.09 34.45 11.73
C SER A 37 -12.85 35.29 11.42
N SER A 38 -11.78 35.15 12.19
CA SER A 38 -10.52 35.85 11.94
C SER A 38 -9.64 35.02 10.99
N SER A 39 -9.21 35.67 9.91
CA SER A 39 -8.32 35.12 8.90
C SER A 39 -7.39 36.25 8.45
N PHE A 40 -6.08 36.00 8.49
CA PHE A 40 -5.06 36.98 8.10
C PHE A 40 -3.73 36.30 7.77
N ASP A 41 -2.90 36.97 6.97
CA ASP A 41 -1.54 36.53 6.67
C ASP A 41 -0.56 37.08 7.71
N GLY A 42 0.11 36.18 8.43
CA GLY A 42 1.18 36.51 9.36
C GLY A 42 2.54 36.07 8.85
N VAL A 43 3.59 36.31 9.64
CA VAL A 43 4.98 35.90 9.31
C VAL A 43 5.12 34.39 9.11
N SER A 44 4.31 33.60 9.82
CA SER A 44 4.31 32.13 9.73
C SER A 44 3.31 31.58 8.71
N GLY A 45 2.75 32.44 7.84
CA GLY A 45 1.76 32.08 6.83
C GLY A 45 0.33 32.48 7.20
N HIS A 46 -0.62 31.97 6.43
CA HIS A 46 -2.05 32.22 6.64
C HIS A 46 -2.51 31.63 7.98
N VAL A 47 -3.17 32.43 8.81
CA VAL A 47 -3.66 32.04 10.13
C VAL A 47 -5.18 31.96 10.10
N VAL A 48 -5.70 30.75 10.35
CA VAL A 48 -7.13 30.46 10.49
C VAL A 48 -7.31 29.52 11.68
N PHE A 49 -8.43 29.62 12.37
CA PHE A 49 -8.80 28.75 13.48
C PHE A 49 -9.94 27.82 13.08
N ASP A 50 -9.89 26.57 13.53
CA ASP A 50 -11.00 25.64 13.37
C ASP A 50 -12.10 25.87 14.43
N ALA A 51 -13.19 25.10 14.34
CA ALA A 51 -14.31 25.20 15.28
C ALA A 51 -13.94 24.83 16.73
N SER A 52 -12.81 24.15 16.94
CA SER A 52 -12.26 23.81 18.25
C SER A 52 -11.29 24.87 18.80
N GLY A 53 -10.95 25.88 17.99
CA GLY A 53 -9.97 26.92 18.30
C GLY A 53 -8.52 26.54 17.98
N ALA A 54 -8.28 25.42 17.30
CA ALA A 54 -6.94 25.03 16.88
C ALA A 54 -6.51 25.82 15.64
N ARG A 55 -5.23 26.19 15.58
CA ARG A 55 -4.67 26.88 14.42
C ARG A 55 -4.49 25.89 13.26
N MET A 56 -5.07 26.21 12.12
CA MET A 56 -4.86 25.50 10.87
C MET A 56 -3.59 26.01 10.19
N ALA A 57 -2.65 25.11 9.91
CA ALA A 57 -1.40 25.41 9.22
C ALA A 57 -0.98 24.19 8.39
N TRP A 58 -0.09 24.40 7.41
CA TRP A 58 0.48 23.30 6.65
C TRP A 58 1.43 22.48 7.52
N THR A 59 1.27 21.17 7.48
CA THR A 59 2.17 20.22 8.14
C THR A 59 3.41 20.02 7.28
N LEU A 60 4.60 20.25 7.83
CA LEU A 60 5.87 19.95 7.19
C LEU A 60 6.23 18.47 7.39
N ILE A 61 6.72 17.83 6.33
CA ILE A 61 7.21 16.45 6.35
C ILE A 61 8.71 16.47 6.04
N GLU A 62 9.51 15.85 6.92
CA GLU A 62 10.96 15.77 6.80
C GLU A 62 11.44 14.31 6.88
N GLN A 63 12.55 14.01 6.21
CA GLN A 63 13.24 12.73 6.27
C GLN A 63 14.67 12.94 6.74
N LEU A 64 15.14 12.07 7.65
CA LEU A 64 16.55 12.01 8.00
C LEU A 64 17.33 11.32 6.88
N GLN A 65 18.23 12.05 6.22
CA GLN A 65 19.10 11.56 5.15
C GLN A 65 20.54 11.95 5.47
N ASP A 66 21.47 10.99 5.48
CA ASP A 66 22.90 11.24 5.70
C ASP A 66 23.21 12.11 6.95
N GLY A 67 22.45 11.89 8.03
CA GLY A 67 22.61 12.62 9.30
C GLY A 67 22.01 14.04 9.31
N LYS A 68 21.24 14.44 8.30
CA LYS A 68 20.55 15.74 8.24
C LYS A 68 19.06 15.58 7.94
N TYR A 69 18.23 16.44 8.51
CA TYR A 69 16.81 16.51 8.16
C TYR A 69 16.62 17.26 6.84
N VAL A 70 15.95 16.60 5.91
CA VAL A 70 15.63 17.12 4.57
C VAL A 70 14.12 17.21 4.44
N LYS A 71 13.62 18.36 4.00
CA LYS A 71 12.19 18.57 3.73
C LYS A 71 11.77 17.76 2.50
N ILE A 72 10.72 16.96 2.63
CA ILE A 72 10.22 16.07 1.58
C ILE A 72 8.80 16.41 1.13
N GLY A 73 8.04 17.16 1.91
CA GLY A 73 6.71 17.60 1.50
C GLY A 73 5.99 18.47 2.50
N TYR A 74 4.82 18.93 2.09
CA TYR A 74 3.88 19.72 2.89
C TYR A 74 2.49 19.14 2.74
N TYR A 75 1.73 19.10 3.83
CA TYR A 75 0.34 18.68 3.83
C TYR A 75 -0.57 19.82 4.29
N ASP A 76 -1.49 20.22 3.42
CA ASP A 76 -2.54 21.19 3.71
C ASP A 76 -3.83 20.46 4.08
N SER A 77 -4.20 20.50 5.36
CA SER A 77 -5.40 19.86 5.88
C SER A 77 -6.70 20.53 5.42
N ASN A 78 -6.68 21.80 5.02
CA ASN A 78 -7.87 22.51 4.55
C ASN A 78 -8.28 22.06 3.15
N ASN A 79 -7.29 21.96 2.25
CA ASN A 79 -7.50 21.60 0.86
C ASN A 79 -7.30 20.11 0.59
N ASN A 80 -7.00 19.33 1.64
CA ASN A 80 -6.61 17.93 1.56
C ASN A 80 -5.52 17.69 0.50
N ASN A 81 -4.54 18.60 0.46
CA ASN A 81 -3.53 18.66 -0.58
C ASN A 81 -2.16 18.26 -0.05
N LEU A 82 -1.59 17.20 -0.62
CA LEU A 82 -0.24 16.73 -0.32
C LEU A 82 0.72 17.19 -1.41
N SER A 83 1.57 18.16 -1.08
CA SER A 83 2.64 18.63 -1.96
C SER A 83 3.91 17.84 -1.69
N TRP A 84 4.31 16.99 -2.63
CA TRP A 84 5.50 16.14 -2.51
C TRP A 84 6.67 16.71 -3.31
N LEU A 85 7.85 16.82 -2.70
CA LEU A 85 9.05 17.39 -3.33
C LEU A 85 9.88 16.34 -4.10
N ASN A 86 9.54 15.05 -4.00
CA ASN A 86 10.29 13.92 -4.60
C ASN A 86 11.78 13.91 -4.19
N THR A 87 12.09 14.41 -3.00
CA THR A 87 13.43 14.40 -2.41
C THR A 87 13.63 13.24 -1.44
N ASP A 88 12.63 12.37 -1.28
CA ASP A 88 12.70 11.21 -0.41
C ASP A 88 13.66 10.13 -0.94
N ARG A 89 14.38 9.50 -0.01
CA ARG A 89 15.36 8.45 -0.32
C ARG A 89 15.01 7.18 0.42
N TRP A 90 14.77 6.11 -0.33
CA TRP A 90 14.51 4.79 0.19
C TRP A 90 15.57 3.80 -0.27
N ILE A 91 15.87 2.81 0.57
CA ILE A 91 16.74 1.70 0.18
C ILE A 91 16.00 0.90 -0.90
N GLY A 92 16.61 0.78 -2.09
CA GLY A 92 15.97 0.14 -3.24
C GLY A 92 15.05 1.06 -4.07
N GLY A 93 15.02 2.36 -3.78
CA GLY A 93 14.35 3.37 -4.62
C GLY A 93 12.85 3.57 -4.35
N SER A 94 12.22 2.72 -3.55
CA SER A 94 10.80 2.85 -3.17
C SER A 94 10.58 2.48 -1.71
N PRO A 95 9.53 3.03 -1.05
CA PRO A 95 9.14 2.59 0.29
C PRO A 95 8.93 1.07 0.35
N PRO A 96 9.33 0.40 1.44
CA PRO A 96 9.08 -1.02 1.61
C PRO A 96 7.56 -1.27 1.73
N PRO A 97 7.06 -2.43 1.23
CA PRO A 97 5.66 -2.80 1.38
C PRO A 97 5.29 -3.05 2.84
N ASP A 98 4.00 -2.92 3.15
CA ASP A 98 3.41 -3.17 4.47
C ASP A 98 3.55 -4.64 4.92
N ARG A 99 3.57 -5.57 3.97
CA ARG A 99 3.64 -7.01 4.22
C ARG A 99 4.41 -7.77 3.15
N THR A 100 4.78 -9.00 3.49
CA THR A 100 5.42 -9.93 2.55
C THR A 100 4.44 -10.41 1.49
N LYS A 101 4.88 -10.42 0.22
CA LYS A 101 4.11 -10.99 -0.89
C LYS A 101 4.26 -12.51 -0.92
N VAL A 102 3.17 -13.23 -0.71
CA VAL A 102 3.13 -14.70 -0.86
C VAL A 102 3.01 -15.03 -2.35
N VAL A 103 4.04 -15.66 -2.91
CA VAL A 103 4.05 -16.14 -4.30
C VAL A 103 4.02 -17.66 -4.29
N ILE A 104 2.90 -18.23 -4.75
CA ILE A 104 2.77 -19.69 -4.88
C ILE A 104 3.60 -20.12 -6.09
N GLN A 105 4.55 -21.03 -5.87
CA GLN A 105 5.38 -21.61 -6.92
C GLN A 105 5.10 -23.10 -7.05
N PHE A 106 4.74 -23.54 -8.25
CA PHE A 106 4.59 -24.97 -8.55
C PHE A 106 5.97 -25.61 -8.73
N ARG A 107 6.17 -26.78 -8.12
CA ARG A 107 7.36 -27.61 -8.32
C ARG A 107 7.05 -28.68 -9.35
N TYR A 108 7.78 -28.68 -10.46
CA TYR A 108 7.66 -29.67 -11.53
C TYR A 108 8.86 -30.62 -11.53
N LEU A 109 8.68 -31.80 -12.12
CA LEU A 109 9.79 -32.70 -12.42
C LEU A 109 10.71 -32.07 -13.48
N SER A 110 12.01 -32.38 -13.41
CA SER A 110 12.94 -31.97 -14.46
C SER A 110 12.50 -32.56 -15.79
N GLN A 111 12.31 -31.70 -16.79
CA GLN A 111 11.84 -32.12 -18.10
C GLN A 111 12.82 -33.09 -18.77
N LYS A 112 14.12 -32.96 -18.50
CA LYS A 112 15.15 -33.90 -18.97
C LYS A 112 14.91 -35.32 -18.41
N LEU A 113 14.64 -35.41 -17.11
CA LEU A 113 14.38 -36.68 -16.44
C LEU A 113 13.08 -37.31 -16.97
N PHE A 114 12.02 -36.52 -17.09
CA PHE A 114 10.75 -36.99 -17.63
C PHE A 114 10.91 -37.59 -19.03
N ILE A 115 11.56 -36.86 -19.94
CA ILE A 115 11.79 -37.32 -21.32
C ILE A 115 12.63 -38.61 -21.33
N SER A 116 13.70 -38.68 -20.53
CA SER A 116 14.57 -39.87 -20.49
C SER A 116 13.83 -41.13 -20.07
N LEU A 117 12.98 -41.04 -19.04
CA LEU A 117 12.18 -42.17 -18.56
C LEU A 117 11.07 -42.54 -19.55
N SER A 118 10.44 -41.55 -20.19
CA SER A 118 9.42 -41.79 -21.21
C SER A 118 9.99 -42.53 -22.43
N VAL A 119 11.18 -42.16 -22.90
CA VAL A 119 11.85 -42.86 -24.01
C VAL A 119 12.22 -44.28 -23.61
N LEU A 120 12.80 -44.47 -22.42
CA LEU A 120 13.16 -45.81 -21.93
C LEU A 120 11.93 -46.72 -21.80
N ALA A 121 10.82 -46.19 -21.26
CA ALA A 121 9.55 -46.91 -21.20
C ALA A 121 9.02 -47.26 -22.60
N GLY A 122 9.13 -46.34 -23.57
CA GLY A 122 8.76 -46.58 -24.96
C GLY A 122 9.56 -47.72 -25.59
N ILE A 123 10.87 -47.78 -25.37
CA ILE A 123 11.73 -48.88 -25.84
C ILE A 123 11.30 -50.22 -25.22
N GLY A 124 11.00 -50.23 -23.91
CA GLY A 124 10.54 -51.43 -23.21
C GLY A 124 9.21 -51.97 -23.76
N ILE A 125 8.27 -51.08 -24.08
CA ILE A 125 6.99 -51.47 -24.71
C ILE A 125 7.22 -52.09 -26.09
N ILE A 126 8.05 -51.46 -26.93
CA ILE A 126 8.37 -52.00 -28.26
C ILE A 126 9.01 -53.39 -28.14
N PHE A 127 9.97 -53.55 -27.22
CA PHE A 127 10.62 -54.84 -26.99
C PHE A 127 9.62 -55.91 -26.53
N GLY A 128 8.72 -55.57 -25.60
CA GLY A 128 7.64 -56.47 -25.16
C GLY A 128 6.74 -56.91 -26.31
N CYS A 129 6.35 -55.97 -27.19
CA CYS A 129 5.57 -56.30 -28.40
C CYS A 129 6.32 -57.26 -29.34
N VAL A 130 7.63 -57.04 -29.56
CA VAL A 130 8.45 -57.93 -30.38
C VAL A 130 8.54 -59.33 -29.77
N CYS A 131 8.78 -59.44 -28.47
CA CYS A 131 8.80 -60.72 -27.76
C CYS A 131 7.46 -61.45 -27.86
N LEU A 132 6.34 -60.72 -27.72
CA LEU A 132 5.00 -61.27 -27.87
C LEU A 132 4.74 -61.78 -29.29
N VAL A 133 5.08 -61.00 -30.31
CA VAL A 133 4.96 -61.42 -31.72
C VAL A 133 5.82 -62.64 -32.00
N PHE A 134 7.06 -62.66 -31.50
CA PHE A 134 7.96 -63.80 -31.63
C PHE A 134 7.38 -65.06 -30.96
N ASN A 135 6.81 -64.92 -29.77
CA ASN A 135 6.19 -66.02 -29.02
C ASN A 135 4.99 -66.61 -29.80
N ILE A 136 4.11 -65.75 -30.32
CA ILE A 136 2.95 -66.18 -31.12
C ILE A 136 3.39 -66.86 -32.43
N TYR A 137 4.31 -66.27 -33.17
CA TYR A 137 4.74 -66.79 -34.47
C TYR A 137 5.42 -68.16 -34.34
N ASN A 138 6.31 -68.33 -33.35
CA ASN A 138 7.05 -69.57 -33.14
C ASN A 138 6.36 -70.54 -32.18
N ARG A 139 5.07 -70.32 -31.88
CA ARG A 139 4.29 -71.13 -30.94
C ARG A 139 4.29 -72.64 -31.27
N ASN A 140 4.53 -73.01 -32.52
CA ASN A 140 4.54 -74.42 -32.95
C ASN A 140 5.92 -75.09 -32.86
N VAL A 141 6.97 -74.36 -32.49
CA VAL A 141 8.31 -74.92 -32.30
C VAL A 141 8.39 -75.64 -30.96
N ARG A 142 8.88 -76.89 -30.97
CA ARG A 142 8.87 -77.80 -29.80
C ARG A 142 9.43 -77.17 -28.51
N TYR A 143 10.49 -76.38 -28.61
CA TYR A 143 11.08 -75.69 -27.46
C TYR A 143 10.15 -74.64 -26.83
N ILE A 144 9.43 -73.88 -27.66
CA ILE A 144 8.52 -72.81 -27.23
C ILE A 144 7.19 -73.39 -26.74
N GLN A 145 6.73 -74.51 -27.32
CA GLN A 145 5.58 -75.26 -26.79
C GLN A 145 5.83 -75.74 -25.36
N ASN A 146 7.03 -76.27 -25.10
CA ASN A 146 7.42 -76.75 -23.78
C ASN A 146 7.56 -75.62 -22.74
N SER A 147 7.70 -74.35 -23.16
CA SER A 147 7.77 -73.20 -22.26
C SER A 147 6.41 -72.57 -21.92
N GLN A 148 5.28 -73.23 -22.22
CA GLN A 148 3.92 -72.74 -21.94
C GLN A 148 3.62 -71.34 -22.56
N PRO A 149 3.52 -71.25 -23.90
CA PRO A 149 3.46 -69.97 -24.61
C PRO A 149 2.18 -69.15 -24.37
N ASN A 150 1.10 -69.74 -23.81
CA ASN A 150 -0.11 -69.00 -23.45
C ASN A 150 -0.01 -68.25 -22.12
N LEU A 151 0.99 -68.57 -21.30
CA LEU A 151 1.23 -67.94 -19.99
C LEU A 151 2.27 -66.80 -20.09
N ASN A 152 3.17 -66.87 -21.08
CA ASN A 152 4.23 -65.89 -21.34
C ASN A 152 3.77 -64.78 -22.29
#